data_AF-A0A834EL06-F1
#
_entry.id   AF-A0A834EL06-F1
#
_cell.length_a   1.000
_cell.length_b   1.000
_cell.length_c   1.000
_cell.angle_alpha   90.00
_cell.angle_beta   90.00
_cell.angle_gamma   90.00
#
_symmetry.space_group_name_H-M   'P 1'
#
loop_
_entity.id
_entity.type
_entity.pdbx_description
1 polymer ?
#
loop_
_entity_poly.entity_id
_entity_poly.type
_entity_poly.pdbx_seq_one_letter_code
_entity_poly.pdbx_strand_id
1 'polypeptide(L)'
;MILAFVLTDSAEVIQSRVNDQEGREEFYVHYVGFNRRLDEWVDKNRLALTKTVKDAVQKNSEKYLSELAEQPERKITRNQKRKHDEINHVQKTYAEMDPTTAALEKEHEAITKVKYVDKIHIGNYEIDAWYFSPFPEDYGKQPKLWLCEYCLKYMKYEKSYRFHLGQCQWRQPPGKEIYRKSNISVYEVDGKDHKIYCQNLCLLAKLFLDHKTLYFDVEPFVFYILTEVDRQGAHIVGYFSKEKESPDGNNVACILTLPPYQRRGYGKFLIAFSE
;
A
#
# COMPACT_ATOMS: atom_id res chain seq x y z
N MET A 1 4.49 -24.37 7.15
CA MET A 1 3.29 -23.49 7.05
C MET A 1 2.23 -24.11 7.94
N ILE A 2 1.77 -23.38 8.96
CA ILE A 2 0.74 -23.87 9.89
C ILE A 2 -0.55 -23.17 9.49
N LEU A 3 -1.60 -23.95 9.20
CA LEU A 3 -2.94 -23.42 8.99
C LEU A 3 -3.54 -23.10 10.37
N ALA A 4 -4.01 -21.88 10.55
CA ALA A 4 -4.61 -21.39 11.78
C ALA A 4 -5.93 -20.67 11.48
N PHE A 5 -6.78 -20.53 12.49
CA PHE A 5 -7.99 -19.72 12.38
C PHE A 5 -7.79 -18.40 13.11
N VAL A 6 -8.11 -17.29 12.44
CA VAL A 6 -8.18 -15.97 13.07
C VAL A 6 -9.64 -15.59 13.22
N LEU A 7 -10.17 -15.78 14.44
CA LEU A 7 -11.55 -15.52 14.91
C LEU A 7 -12.71 -16.19 14.13
N THR A 8 -12.68 -16.24 12.80
CA THR A 8 -13.68 -16.90 11.93
C THR A 8 -13.12 -17.44 10.61
N ASP A 9 -11.93 -16.99 10.18
CA ASP A 9 -11.43 -17.23 8.82
C ASP A 9 -10.16 -18.10 8.82
N SER A 10 -10.04 -18.93 7.78
CA SER A 10 -8.85 -19.77 7.55
C SER A 10 -7.68 -18.91 7.12
N ALA A 11 -6.56 -19.01 7.83
CA ALA A 11 -5.36 -18.26 7.54
C ALA A 11 -4.10 -19.13 7.60
N GLU A 12 -3.10 -18.77 6.82
CA GLU A 12 -1.77 -19.38 6.85
C GLU A 12 -0.84 -18.49 7.67
N VAL A 13 -0.20 -19.07 8.69
CA VAL A 13 0.86 -18.39 9.43
C VAL A 13 2.13 -18.41 8.58
N ILE A 14 2.58 -17.22 8.18
CA ILE A 14 3.76 -17.03 7.34
C ILE A 14 5.01 -16.84 8.21
N GLN A 15 4.94 -15.99 9.24
CA GLN A 15 6.07 -15.67 10.13
C GLN A 15 5.58 -15.32 11.54
N SER A 16 6.46 -15.42 12.53
CA SER A 16 6.27 -14.89 13.88
C SER A 16 7.36 -13.87 14.26
N ARG A 17 7.02 -12.91 15.12
CA ARG A 17 7.96 -11.96 15.73
C ARG A 17 7.62 -11.72 17.20
N VAL A 18 8.61 -11.23 17.94
CA VAL A 18 8.38 -10.63 19.27
C VAL A 18 8.44 -9.12 19.09
N ASN A 19 7.36 -8.44 19.45
CA ASN A 19 7.30 -6.98 19.42
C ASN A 19 8.05 -6.44 20.65
N ASP A 20 9.28 -5.94 20.45
CA ASP A 20 10.15 -5.45 21.54
C ASP A 20 9.54 -4.27 22.31
N GLN A 21 8.60 -3.52 21.72
CA GLN A 21 7.97 -2.37 22.37
C GLN A 21 6.83 -2.79 23.32
N GLU A 22 6.10 -3.86 22.98
CA GLU A 22 4.95 -4.34 23.74
C GLU A 22 5.21 -5.64 24.51
N GLY A 23 6.33 -6.33 24.23
CA GLY A 23 6.68 -7.61 24.82
C GLY A 23 5.78 -8.77 24.39
N ARG A 24 5.07 -8.64 23.26
CA ARG A 24 4.06 -9.61 22.79
C ARG A 24 4.55 -10.41 21.59
N GLU A 25 4.08 -11.65 21.50
CA GLU A 25 4.31 -12.53 20.36
C GLU A 25 3.22 -12.31 19.31
N GLU A 26 3.63 -11.92 18.12
CA GLU A 26 2.75 -11.59 16.99
C GLU A 26 3.05 -12.52 15.81
N PHE A 27 2.02 -12.79 15.00
CA PHE A 27 2.08 -13.69 13.86
C PHE A 27 1.56 -13.00 12.60
N TYR A 28 2.33 -13.03 11.53
CA TYR A 28 1.90 -12.52 10.23
C TYR A 28 1.08 -13.59 9.52
N VAL A 29 -0.17 -13.25 9.20
CA VAL A 29 -1.17 -14.19 8.66
C VAL A 29 -1.64 -13.76 7.28
N HIS A 30 -1.77 -14.74 6.39
CA HIS A 30 -2.45 -14.57 5.11
C HIS A 30 -3.79 -15.28 5.13
N TYR A 31 -4.87 -14.55 4.85
CA TYR A 31 -6.22 -15.12 4.80
C TYR A 31 -6.45 -15.86 3.49
N VAL A 32 -6.74 -17.16 3.59
CA VAL A 32 -6.85 -18.05 2.42
C VAL A 32 -7.99 -17.61 1.52
N GLY A 33 -7.68 -17.36 0.23
CA GLY A 33 -8.67 -16.93 -0.76
C GLY A 33 -8.99 -15.42 -0.74
N PHE A 34 -8.29 -14.64 0.09
CA PHE A 34 -8.44 -13.19 0.18
C PHE A 34 -7.24 -12.45 -0.42
N ASN A 35 -7.44 -11.17 -0.76
CA ASN A 35 -6.38 -10.31 -1.26
C ASN A 35 -5.36 -10.03 -0.15
N ARG A 36 -4.05 -10.11 -0.48
CA ARG A 36 -2.94 -9.89 0.46
C ARG A 36 -2.93 -8.54 1.18
N ARG A 37 -3.67 -7.53 0.69
CA ARG A 37 -3.88 -6.27 1.43
C ARG A 37 -4.57 -6.45 2.79
N LEU A 38 -5.22 -7.59 2.99
CA LEU A 38 -5.86 -7.96 4.25
C LEU A 38 -4.92 -8.71 5.19
N ASP A 39 -3.71 -9.05 4.74
CA ASP A 39 -2.70 -9.68 5.57
C ASP A 39 -2.28 -8.71 6.68
N GLU A 40 -2.12 -9.24 7.88
CA GLU A 40 -1.86 -8.44 9.08
C GLU A 40 -1.01 -9.22 10.10
N TRP A 41 -0.45 -8.50 11.07
CA TRP A 41 0.06 -9.13 12.29
C TRP A 41 -1.07 -9.29 13.29
N VAL A 42 -1.22 -10.49 13.83
CA VAL A 42 -2.20 -10.80 14.85
C VAL A 42 -1.51 -11.29 16.13
N ASP A 43 -2.04 -10.88 17.27
CA ASP A 43 -1.64 -11.41 18.57
C ASP A 43 -1.93 -12.92 18.65
N LYS A 44 -1.15 -13.61 19.47
CA LYS A 44 -1.39 -15.02 19.84
C LYS A 44 -2.84 -15.31 20.24
N ASN A 45 -3.50 -14.37 20.90
CA ASN A 45 -4.88 -14.53 21.39
C ASN A 45 -5.90 -14.60 20.26
N ARG A 46 -5.57 -14.10 19.06
CA ARG A 46 -6.43 -14.18 17.87
C ARG A 46 -6.25 -15.49 17.10
N LEU A 47 -5.22 -16.28 17.39
CA LEU A 47 -4.96 -17.56 16.74
C LEU A 47 -5.61 -18.71 17.50
N ALA A 48 -6.61 -19.34 16.90
CA ALA A 48 -7.04 -20.67 17.28
C ALA A 48 -6.15 -21.70 16.57
N LEU A 49 -5.11 -22.17 17.26
CA LEU A 49 -4.23 -23.24 16.79
C LEU A 49 -4.92 -24.59 17.02
N THR A 50 -5.39 -25.25 15.97
CA THR A 50 -5.84 -26.64 16.06
C THR A 50 -4.62 -27.55 16.19
N LYS A 51 -4.34 -28.05 17.40
CA LYS A 51 -3.56 -29.27 17.55
C LYS A 51 -4.40 -30.43 16.99
N THR A 52 -3.79 -31.23 16.12
CA THR A 52 -4.22 -32.53 15.58
C THR A 52 -4.95 -32.52 14.23
N VAL A 53 -4.22 -32.96 13.22
CA VAL A 53 -4.57 -33.12 11.78
C VAL A 53 -5.50 -34.32 11.53
N LYS A 54 -6.48 -34.63 12.38
CA LYS A 54 -7.36 -35.80 12.11
C LYS A 54 -8.86 -35.64 12.28
N ASP A 55 -9.37 -34.56 12.88
CA ASP A 55 -10.82 -34.46 13.12
C ASP A 55 -11.56 -33.36 12.32
N ALA A 56 -10.86 -32.56 11.51
CA ALA A 56 -11.48 -31.48 10.72
C ALA A 56 -11.97 -31.90 9.31
N VAL A 57 -11.81 -33.17 8.93
CA VAL A 57 -12.15 -33.66 7.57
C VAL A 57 -13.56 -34.27 7.49
N GLN A 58 -14.26 -34.52 8.61
CA GLN A 58 -15.46 -35.37 8.58
C GLN A 58 -16.82 -34.67 8.87
N LYS A 59 -16.93 -33.33 8.88
CA LYS A 59 -18.23 -32.68 9.18
C LYS A 59 -18.69 -31.50 8.32
N ASN A 60 -17.91 -31.01 7.34
CA ASN A 60 -18.36 -29.90 6.49
C ASN A 60 -18.62 -30.26 5.02
N SER A 61 -18.45 -31.53 4.61
CA SER A 61 -18.71 -31.94 3.22
C SER A 61 -20.18 -32.13 2.88
N GLU A 62 -21.10 -32.15 3.85
CA GLU A 62 -22.53 -32.46 3.60
C GLU A 62 -23.47 -31.27 3.82
N LYS A 63 -23.00 -30.13 4.35
CA LYS A 63 -23.88 -28.98 4.64
C LYS A 63 -23.81 -27.85 3.61
N TYR A 64 -22.80 -27.83 2.72
CA TYR A 64 -22.63 -26.76 1.73
C TYR A 64 -23.25 -27.05 0.35
N LEU A 65 -23.71 -28.27 0.10
CA LEU A 65 -24.36 -28.65 -1.18
C LEU A 65 -25.88 -28.48 -1.19
N SER A 66 -26.51 -28.15 -0.06
CA SER A 66 -27.97 -28.05 0.08
C SER A 66 -28.52 -26.62 0.10
N GLU A 67 -27.70 -25.58 0.18
CA GLU A 67 -28.18 -24.18 0.32
C GLU A 67 -27.97 -23.31 -0.95
N LEU A 68 -27.47 -23.87 -2.05
CA LEU A 68 -27.36 -23.18 -3.35
C LEU A 68 -28.56 -23.41 -4.29
N ALA A 69 -29.61 -24.10 -3.84
CA ALA A 69 -30.72 -24.49 -4.72
C ALA A 69 -31.84 -23.44 -4.87
N GLU A 70 -31.88 -22.37 -4.09
CA GLU A 70 -32.96 -21.38 -4.20
C GLU A 70 -32.48 -19.95 -3.97
N GLN A 71 -32.03 -19.28 -5.05
CA GLN A 71 -32.34 -17.87 -5.32
C GLN A 71 -31.96 -17.47 -6.75
N PRO A 72 -32.71 -16.56 -7.40
CA PRO A 72 -32.74 -16.42 -8.85
C PRO A 72 -31.50 -15.73 -9.41
N GLU A 73 -30.95 -16.31 -10.46
CA GLU A 73 -29.86 -15.76 -11.27
C GLU A 73 -30.20 -14.35 -11.80
N ARG A 74 -29.56 -13.32 -11.25
CA ARG A 74 -29.32 -12.09 -12.03
C ARG A 74 -28.05 -12.29 -12.84
N LYS A 75 -28.20 -12.74 -14.09
CA LYS A 75 -27.10 -12.88 -15.04
C LYS A 75 -26.46 -11.52 -15.30
N ILE A 76 -25.32 -11.29 -14.68
CA ILE A 76 -24.43 -10.16 -14.94
C ILE A 76 -23.82 -10.36 -16.32
N THR A 77 -23.91 -9.35 -17.18
CA THR A 77 -23.37 -9.44 -18.55
C THR A 77 -21.84 -9.46 -18.52
N ARG A 78 -21.24 -10.10 -19.53
CA ARG A 78 -19.77 -10.21 -19.71
C ARG A 78 -19.05 -8.85 -19.59
N ASN A 79 -19.74 -7.75 -19.93
CA ASN A 79 -19.23 -6.39 -19.85
C ASN A 79 -19.26 -5.80 -18.43
N GLN A 80 -20.25 -6.17 -17.60
CA GLN A 80 -20.30 -5.79 -16.19
C GLN A 80 -19.26 -6.55 -15.35
N LYS A 81 -18.97 -7.81 -15.69
CA LYS A 81 -17.89 -8.58 -15.07
C LYS A 81 -16.51 -7.98 -15.39
N ARG A 82 -16.26 -7.62 -16.67
CA ARG A 82 -15.05 -6.88 -17.06
C ARG A 82 -14.88 -5.55 -16.31
N LYS A 83 -15.93 -4.73 -16.21
CA LYS A 83 -15.89 -3.49 -15.43
C LYS A 83 -15.62 -3.74 -13.95
N HIS A 84 -16.18 -4.80 -13.37
CA HIS A 84 -15.92 -5.16 -11.97
C HIS A 84 -14.45 -5.57 -11.76
N ASP A 85 -13.87 -6.33 -12.68
CA ASP A 85 -12.49 -6.80 -12.61
C ASP A 85 -11.48 -5.65 -12.88
N GLU A 86 -11.80 -4.72 -13.79
CA GLU A 86 -11.02 -3.50 -14.08
C GLU A 86 -11.01 -2.52 -12.90
N ILE A 87 -12.17 -2.29 -12.27
CA ILE A 87 -12.32 -1.38 -11.12
C ILE A 87 -11.63 -1.92 -9.87
N ASN A 88 -11.54 -3.24 -9.71
CA ASN A 88 -10.92 -3.88 -8.55
C ASN A 88 -9.46 -4.30 -8.75
N HIS A 89 -8.87 -4.06 -9.92
CA HIS A 89 -7.50 -4.47 -10.26
C HIS A 89 -7.23 -5.93 -9.85
N VAL A 90 -8.14 -6.83 -10.26
CA VAL A 90 -7.90 -8.26 -10.11
C VAL A 90 -6.69 -8.62 -10.98
N GLN A 91 -5.67 -9.22 -10.35
CA GLN A 91 -4.37 -9.54 -10.93
C GLN A 91 -4.50 -10.15 -12.33
N LYS A 92 -3.73 -9.62 -13.29
CA LYS A 92 -3.38 -10.38 -14.49
C LYS A 92 -2.52 -11.56 -14.05
N THR A 93 -2.85 -12.74 -14.57
CA THR A 93 -2.06 -13.95 -14.32
C THR A 93 -0.62 -13.74 -14.77
N TYR A 94 0.34 -14.25 -14.01
CA TYR A 94 1.80 -14.29 -14.29
C TYR A 94 2.19 -14.57 -15.75
N ALA A 95 1.31 -15.22 -16.52
CA ALA A 95 1.49 -15.52 -17.94
C ALA A 95 1.49 -14.29 -18.87
N GLU A 96 1.03 -13.11 -18.42
CA GLU A 96 0.96 -11.89 -19.25
C GLU A 96 2.12 -10.91 -19.04
N MET A 97 3.08 -11.24 -18.17
CA MET A 97 4.16 -10.32 -17.77
C MET A 97 5.47 -10.68 -18.46
N ASP A 98 6.29 -9.69 -18.78
CA ASP A 98 7.59 -9.97 -19.39
C ASP A 98 8.50 -10.74 -18.40
N PRO A 99 9.44 -11.57 -18.91
CA PRO A 99 10.23 -12.46 -18.06
C PRO A 99 11.06 -11.74 -16.99
N THR A 100 11.50 -10.51 -17.27
CA THR A 100 12.27 -9.66 -16.36
C THR A 100 11.39 -9.13 -15.23
N THR A 101 10.20 -8.61 -15.56
CA THR A 101 9.23 -8.17 -14.54
C THR A 101 8.72 -9.35 -13.72
N ALA A 102 8.42 -10.50 -14.33
CA ALA A 102 7.99 -11.70 -13.62
C ALA A 102 9.06 -12.26 -12.67
N ALA A 103 10.34 -12.21 -13.07
CA ALA A 103 11.46 -12.62 -12.20
C ALA A 103 11.65 -11.66 -11.03
N LEU A 104 11.62 -10.34 -11.28
CA LEU A 104 11.66 -9.31 -10.25
C LEU A 104 10.45 -9.44 -9.31
N GLU A 105 9.27 -9.77 -9.82
CA GLU A 105 8.08 -10.00 -9.01
C GLU A 105 8.14 -11.27 -8.19
N LYS A 106 8.72 -12.35 -8.71
CA LYS A 106 8.89 -13.60 -7.96
C LYS A 106 9.95 -13.47 -6.85
N GLU A 107 11.02 -12.73 -7.12
CA GLU A 107 12.03 -12.37 -6.12
C GLU A 107 11.44 -11.40 -5.09
N HIS A 108 10.70 -10.39 -5.54
CA HIS A 108 9.94 -9.49 -4.66
C HIS A 108 8.93 -10.28 -3.82
N GLU A 109 8.10 -11.17 -4.36
CA GLU A 109 7.16 -11.99 -3.60
C GLU A 109 7.85 -12.81 -2.50
N ALA A 110 9.05 -13.32 -2.76
CA ALA A 110 9.81 -14.07 -1.77
C ALA A 110 10.35 -13.17 -0.64
N ILE A 111 10.77 -11.94 -0.97
CA ILE A 111 11.29 -10.93 -0.01
C ILE A 111 10.15 -10.22 0.75
N THR A 112 8.98 -10.07 0.12
CA THR A 112 7.82 -9.28 0.58
C THR A 112 6.77 -10.09 1.34
N LYS A 113 7.01 -11.38 1.61
CA LYS A 113 6.05 -12.23 2.33
C LYS A 113 5.66 -11.71 3.71
N VAL A 114 6.42 -10.77 4.27
CA VAL A 114 6.17 -10.20 5.59
C VAL A 114 6.27 -8.69 5.56
N LYS A 115 5.14 -8.07 5.84
CA LYS A 115 5.01 -6.63 6.03
C LYS A 115 5.64 -6.29 7.38
N TYR A 116 6.80 -5.63 7.39
CA TYR A 116 7.43 -5.27 8.66
C TYR A 116 6.88 -3.94 9.23
N VAL A 117 6.55 -2.96 8.36
CA VAL A 117 5.90 -1.69 8.74
C VAL A 117 4.40 -1.84 8.63
N ASP A 118 3.70 -1.85 9.76
CA ASP A 118 2.26 -2.12 9.78
C ASP A 118 1.42 -0.88 9.60
N LYS A 119 1.90 0.21 10.18
CA LYS A 119 1.20 1.48 10.27
C LYS A 119 2.17 2.64 10.05
N ILE A 120 1.64 3.73 9.52
CA ILE A 120 2.33 5.01 9.46
C ILE A 120 1.54 6.10 10.16
N HIS A 121 2.25 7.12 10.66
CA HIS A 121 1.67 8.38 11.09
C HIS A 121 2.12 9.49 10.16
N ILE A 122 1.18 10.21 9.55
CA ILE A 122 1.46 11.34 8.65
C ILE A 122 0.41 12.44 8.86
N GLY A 123 0.88 13.65 9.18
CA GLY A 123 0.00 14.76 9.58
C GLY A 123 -0.86 14.36 10.78
N ASN A 124 -2.18 14.44 10.64
CA ASN A 124 -3.15 14.04 11.67
C ASN A 124 -3.70 12.61 11.48
N TYR A 125 -3.09 11.81 10.61
CA TYR A 125 -3.59 10.49 10.26
C TYR A 125 -2.65 9.37 10.72
N GLU A 126 -3.26 8.32 11.25
CA GLU A 126 -2.66 6.99 11.29
C GLU A 126 -3.24 6.13 10.18
N ILE A 127 -2.39 5.47 9.41
CA ILE A 127 -2.78 4.73 8.22
C ILE A 127 -2.15 3.35 8.25
N ASP A 128 -2.96 2.31 8.14
CA ASP A 128 -2.46 0.94 7.99
C ASP A 128 -1.93 0.73 6.58
N ALA A 129 -0.71 0.22 6.48
CA ALA A 129 -0.12 -0.13 5.20
C ALA A 129 -0.82 -1.36 4.59
N TRP A 130 -0.80 -1.49 3.28
CA TRP A 130 -1.44 -2.62 2.57
C TRP A 130 -0.41 -3.62 2.05
N TYR A 131 0.77 -3.12 1.70
CA TYR A 131 1.84 -3.90 1.10
C TYR A 131 3.17 -3.62 1.80
N PHE A 132 4.12 -4.54 1.62
CA PHE A 132 5.51 -4.32 2.01
C PHE A 132 6.10 -3.14 1.25
N SER A 133 6.89 -2.32 1.95
CA SER A 133 7.75 -1.28 1.38
C SER A 133 9.18 -1.43 1.90
N PRO A 134 10.22 -1.33 1.03
CA PRO A 134 11.62 -1.59 1.37
C PRO A 134 12.27 -0.39 2.08
N PHE A 135 11.70 0.02 3.21
CA PHE A 135 12.40 0.94 4.11
C PHE A 135 13.72 0.31 4.59
N PRO A 136 14.77 1.10 4.87
CA PRO A 136 16.03 0.56 5.39
C PRO A 136 15.81 -0.35 6.60
N GLU A 137 16.61 -1.41 6.74
CA GLU A 137 16.32 -2.58 7.60
C GLU A 137 15.90 -2.22 9.03
N ASP A 138 16.58 -1.27 9.65
CA ASP A 138 16.35 -0.84 11.02
C ASP A 138 15.11 0.07 11.19
N TYR A 139 14.51 0.54 10.10
CA TYR A 139 13.18 1.18 10.04
C TYR A 139 12.09 0.20 9.61
N GLY A 140 12.42 -0.71 8.68
CA GLY A 140 11.50 -1.72 8.18
C GLY A 140 10.88 -2.52 9.31
N LYS A 141 11.68 -2.93 10.31
CA LYS A 141 11.24 -3.72 11.47
C LYS A 141 10.35 -2.97 12.48
N GLN A 142 10.10 -1.67 12.31
CA GLN A 142 9.27 -0.91 13.24
C GLN A 142 7.79 -1.13 12.94
N PRO A 143 6.93 -1.42 13.94
CA PRO A 143 5.49 -1.59 13.72
C PRO A 143 4.83 -0.30 13.22
N LYS A 144 5.41 0.85 13.59
CA LYS A 144 4.95 2.18 13.20
C LYS A 144 6.09 3.07 12.73
N LEU A 145 5.92 3.72 11.58
CA LEU A 145 6.79 4.81 11.13
C LEU A 145 6.10 6.17 11.23
N TRP A 146 6.90 7.21 11.48
CA TRP A 146 6.44 8.59 11.59
C TRP A 146 6.96 9.38 10.41
N LEU A 147 6.07 9.92 9.58
CA LEU A 147 6.40 10.66 8.38
C LEU A 147 6.03 12.14 8.52
N CYS A 148 6.96 13.01 8.15
CA CYS A 148 6.66 14.41 7.95
C CYS A 148 5.74 14.58 6.72
N GLU A 149 4.60 15.23 6.88
CA GLU A 149 3.65 15.42 5.76
C GLU A 149 4.17 16.37 4.66
N TYR A 150 5.17 17.19 4.97
CA TYR A 150 5.73 18.17 4.03
C TYR A 150 6.97 17.68 3.31
N CYS A 151 7.96 17.11 4.02
CA CYS A 151 9.22 16.64 3.41
C CYS A 151 9.31 15.12 3.24
N LEU A 152 8.28 14.38 3.70
CA LEU A 152 8.17 12.93 3.63
C LEU A 152 9.26 12.13 4.36
N LYS A 153 10.14 12.81 5.11
CA LYS A 153 11.14 12.14 5.95
C LYS A 153 10.43 11.18 6.90
N TYR A 154 10.86 9.92 6.90
CA TYR A 154 10.41 8.89 7.82
C TYR A 154 11.33 8.80 9.05
N MET A 155 10.75 8.49 10.20
CA MET A 155 11.38 8.43 11.51
C MET A 155 10.84 7.25 12.31
N LYS A 156 11.69 6.68 13.18
CA LYS A 156 11.34 5.51 14.02
C LYS A 156 10.47 5.88 15.22
N TYR A 157 10.71 7.06 15.82
CA TYR A 157 10.17 7.41 17.12
C TYR A 157 9.36 8.70 17.08
N GLU A 158 8.33 8.77 17.90
CA GLU A 158 7.54 9.98 18.07
C GLU A 158 8.39 11.17 18.53
N LYS A 159 9.35 10.95 19.43
CA LYS A 159 10.24 12.01 19.93
C LYS A 159 11.03 12.67 18.80
N SER A 160 11.60 11.87 17.88
CA SER A 160 12.35 12.41 16.74
C SER A 160 11.42 13.07 15.73
N TYR A 161 10.20 12.55 15.55
CA TYR A 161 9.16 13.18 14.75
C TYR A 161 8.74 14.56 15.28
N ARG A 162 8.40 14.68 16.55
CA ARG A 162 8.03 15.97 17.18
C ARG A 162 9.18 16.97 17.12
N PHE A 163 10.42 16.52 17.37
CA PHE A 163 11.60 17.36 17.20
C PHE A 163 11.74 17.85 15.75
N HIS A 164 11.56 16.95 14.77
CA HIS A 164 11.60 17.29 13.36
C HIS A 164 10.51 18.31 12.98
N LEU A 165 9.27 18.19 13.47
CA LEU A 165 8.21 19.16 13.20
C LEU A 165 8.56 20.57 13.67
N GLY A 166 9.28 20.71 14.79
CA GLY A 166 9.76 22.00 15.28
C GLY A 166 10.93 22.61 14.49
N GLN A 167 11.67 21.80 13.72
CA GLN A 167 12.84 22.24 12.95
C GLN A 167 12.57 22.33 11.44
N CYS A 168 11.64 21.53 10.93
CA CYS A 168 11.33 21.45 9.51
C CYS A 168 10.72 22.76 9.01
N GLN A 169 11.36 23.37 8.02
CA GLN A 169 10.89 24.61 7.40
C GLN A 169 9.95 24.37 6.20
N TRP A 170 9.81 23.12 5.74
CA TRP A 170 8.94 22.77 4.63
C TRP A 170 7.47 22.87 5.04
N ARG A 171 6.67 23.57 4.23
CA ARG A 171 5.21 23.66 4.35
C ARG A 171 4.48 23.35 3.04
N GLN A 172 5.20 22.80 2.07
CA GLN A 172 4.70 22.38 0.77
C GLN A 172 5.70 21.40 0.15
N PRO A 173 5.30 20.63 -0.87
CA PRO A 173 6.24 19.88 -1.68
C PRO A 173 7.34 20.78 -2.26
N PRO A 174 8.53 20.22 -2.54
CA PRO A 174 9.55 20.92 -3.31
C PRO A 174 9.09 21.11 -4.77
N GLY A 175 10.00 21.59 -5.62
CA GLY A 175 9.71 21.81 -7.03
C GLY A 175 8.82 23.02 -7.28
N LYS A 176 8.08 22.98 -8.38
CA LYS A 176 7.33 24.13 -8.91
C LYS A 176 5.82 23.92 -8.75
N GLU A 177 5.12 24.88 -8.16
CA GLU A 177 3.66 24.90 -8.22
C GLU A 177 3.22 25.24 -9.65
N ILE A 178 2.64 24.26 -10.34
CA ILE A 178 2.21 24.39 -11.75
C ILE A 178 0.70 24.56 -11.89
N TYR A 179 -0.05 24.30 -10.80
CA TYR A 179 -1.49 24.48 -10.76
C TYR A 179 -1.91 24.98 -9.38
N ARG A 180 -2.78 25.99 -9.36
CA ARG A 180 -3.47 26.46 -8.15
C ARG A 180 -4.92 26.79 -8.47
N LYS A 181 -5.85 26.20 -7.73
CA LYS A 181 -7.27 26.59 -7.74
C LYS A 181 -7.88 26.40 -6.36
N SER A 182 -8.33 27.49 -5.75
CA SER A 182 -8.85 27.48 -4.37
C SER A 182 -7.80 26.90 -3.39
N ASN A 183 -8.17 25.88 -2.63
CA ASN A 183 -7.31 25.12 -1.72
C ASN A 183 -6.63 23.92 -2.39
N ILE A 184 -6.64 23.78 -3.72
CA ILE A 184 -5.98 22.67 -4.40
C ILE A 184 -4.75 23.17 -5.17
N SER A 185 -3.61 22.52 -4.95
CA SER A 185 -2.36 22.78 -5.66
C SER A 185 -1.73 21.52 -6.20
N VAL A 186 -1.08 21.63 -7.38
CA VAL A 186 -0.22 20.57 -7.94
C VAL A 186 1.19 21.09 -8.09
N TYR A 187 2.15 20.32 -7.59
CA TYR A 187 3.58 20.59 -7.67
C TYR A 187 4.25 19.62 -8.63
N GLU A 188 5.02 20.14 -9.56
CA GLU A 188 5.92 19.39 -10.43
C GLU A 188 7.30 19.27 -9.76
N VAL A 189 7.74 18.04 -9.55
CA VAL A 189 8.96 17.71 -8.81
C VAL A 189 9.83 16.80 -9.65
N ASP A 190 10.99 17.29 -10.07
CA ASP A 190 11.97 16.48 -10.79
C ASP A 190 12.70 15.53 -9.83
N GLY A 191 12.71 14.23 -10.13
CA GLY A 191 13.36 13.22 -9.29
C GLY A 191 14.88 13.33 -9.24
N LYS A 192 15.51 13.96 -10.23
CA LYS A 192 16.95 14.28 -10.23
C LYS A 192 17.25 15.41 -9.26
N ASP A 193 16.44 16.47 -9.28
CA ASP A 193 16.68 17.67 -8.46
C ASP A 193 16.28 17.46 -6.99
N HIS A 194 15.26 16.62 -6.75
CA HIS A 194 14.70 16.37 -5.42
C HIS A 194 14.73 14.88 -5.02
N LYS A 195 15.86 14.22 -5.29
CA LYS A 195 16.07 12.77 -5.11
C LYS A 195 15.55 12.22 -3.79
N ILE A 196 15.92 12.81 -2.66
CA ILE A 196 15.52 12.32 -1.33
C ILE A 196 14.01 12.41 -1.13
N TYR A 197 13.38 13.51 -1.55
CA TYR A 197 11.93 13.67 -1.43
C TYR A 197 11.20 12.62 -2.26
N CYS A 198 11.63 12.42 -3.51
CA CYS A 198 11.02 11.46 -4.42
C CYS A 198 11.23 10.00 -3.97
N GLN A 199 12.40 9.68 -3.41
CA GLN A 199 12.64 8.35 -2.80
C GLN A 199 11.72 8.11 -1.60
N ASN A 200 11.58 9.10 -0.70
CA ASN A 200 10.66 9.02 0.43
C ASN A 200 9.20 8.83 -0.04
N LEU A 201 8.80 9.57 -1.08
CA LEU A 201 7.48 9.43 -1.69
C LEU A 201 7.27 8.04 -2.28
N CYS A 202 8.27 7.48 -2.97
CA CYS A 202 8.20 6.13 -3.52
C CYS A 202 8.07 5.05 -2.44
N LEU A 203 8.81 5.17 -1.34
CA LEU A 203 8.71 4.28 -0.19
C LEU A 203 7.34 4.38 0.48
N LEU A 204 6.81 5.59 0.65
CA LEU A 204 5.45 5.81 1.14
C LEU A 204 4.42 5.19 0.18
N ALA A 205 4.56 5.41 -1.12
CA ALA A 205 3.63 4.91 -2.12
C ALA A 205 3.62 3.38 -2.20
N LYS A 206 4.77 2.74 -2.04
CA LYS A 206 4.91 1.28 -2.07
C LYS A 206 4.14 0.59 -0.93
N LEU A 207 3.86 1.29 0.18
CA LEU A 207 2.96 0.77 1.23
C LEU A 207 1.53 0.55 0.73
N PHE A 208 1.13 1.20 -0.36
CA PHE A 208 -0.24 1.19 -0.89
C PHE A 208 -0.33 0.72 -2.35
N LEU A 209 0.80 0.41 -2.98
CA LEU A 209 0.91 -0.10 -4.35
C LEU A 209 1.61 -1.47 -4.34
N ASP A 210 0.96 -2.47 -4.92
CA ASP A 210 1.46 -3.84 -4.97
C ASP A 210 2.69 -3.94 -5.88
N HIS A 211 2.52 -3.57 -7.15
CA HIS A 211 3.49 -3.76 -8.24
C HIS A 211 4.45 -2.58 -8.48
N LYS A 212 4.71 -1.73 -7.46
CA LYS A 212 5.71 -0.66 -7.62
C LYS A 212 7.12 -1.22 -7.47
N THR A 213 7.90 -1.19 -8.55
CA THR A 213 9.24 -1.80 -8.61
C THR A 213 10.38 -0.80 -8.45
N LEU A 214 10.18 0.47 -8.84
CA LEU A 214 11.21 1.50 -8.77
C LEU A 214 10.95 2.48 -7.61
N TYR A 215 11.89 2.53 -6.67
CA TYR A 215 11.79 3.39 -5.48
C TYR A 215 13.08 4.16 -5.13
N PHE A 216 14.25 3.69 -5.54
CA PHE A 216 15.52 4.42 -5.35
C PHE A 216 16.01 5.13 -6.60
N ASP A 217 15.77 4.55 -7.77
CA ASP A 217 16.09 5.17 -9.05
C ASP A 217 14.93 6.07 -9.51
N VAL A 218 14.96 7.31 -9.02
CA VAL A 218 13.89 8.31 -9.23
C VAL A 218 14.25 9.36 -10.28
N GLU A 219 15.51 9.42 -10.71
CA GLU A 219 16.02 10.44 -11.64
C GLU A 219 15.34 10.43 -13.02
N PRO A 220 14.93 9.28 -13.57
CA PRO A 220 14.18 9.21 -14.83
C PRO A 220 12.74 9.75 -14.75
N PHE A 221 12.24 10.11 -13.56
CA PHE A 221 10.84 10.45 -13.33
C PHE A 221 10.63 11.92 -12.96
N VAL A 222 9.47 12.43 -13.35
CA VAL A 222 8.86 13.66 -12.82
C VAL A 222 7.64 13.26 -12.00
N PHE A 223 7.47 13.89 -10.85
CA PHE A 223 6.39 13.61 -9.90
C PHE A 223 5.45 14.81 -9.81
N TYR A 224 4.15 14.55 -9.88
CA TYR A 224 3.09 15.55 -9.79
C TYR A 224 2.34 15.36 -8.48
N ILE A 225 2.64 16.20 -7.50
CA ILE A 225 2.15 16.07 -6.13
C ILE A 225 0.90 16.91 -5.94
N LEU A 226 -0.23 16.26 -5.68
CA LEU A 226 -1.49 16.91 -5.36
C LEU A 226 -1.57 17.19 -3.87
N THR A 227 -1.97 18.42 -3.54
CA THR A 227 -2.12 18.88 -2.16
C THR A 227 -3.42 19.63 -1.92
N GLU A 228 -3.92 19.53 -0.69
CA GLU A 228 -4.89 20.46 -0.12
C GLU A 228 -4.12 21.53 0.68
N VAL A 229 -4.45 22.80 0.49
CA VAL A 229 -3.74 23.93 1.09
C VAL A 229 -4.61 24.64 2.11
N ASP A 230 -4.11 24.78 3.33
CA ASP A 230 -4.74 25.54 4.39
C ASP A 230 -3.82 26.68 4.90
N ARG A 231 -4.03 27.15 6.14
CA ARG A 231 -3.20 28.21 6.75
C ARG A 231 -1.83 27.71 7.22
N GLN A 232 -1.68 26.41 7.46
CA GLN A 232 -0.46 25.76 7.93
C GLN A 232 0.44 25.38 6.75
N GLY A 233 -0.12 24.91 5.64
CA GLY A 233 0.66 24.55 4.46
C GLY A 233 -0.13 23.80 3.39
N ALA A 234 0.62 23.19 2.47
CA ALA A 234 0.11 22.30 1.44
C ALA A 234 0.32 20.84 1.85
N HIS A 235 -0.78 20.18 2.21
CA HIS A 235 -0.86 18.82 2.72
C HIS A 235 -0.99 17.82 1.58
N ILE A 236 -0.11 16.83 1.53
CA ILE A 236 -0.15 15.80 0.48
C ILE A 236 -1.44 14.97 0.53
N VAL A 237 -2.08 14.83 -0.64
CA VAL A 237 -3.31 14.06 -0.84
C VAL A 237 -3.04 12.86 -1.73
N GLY A 238 -2.20 13.02 -2.74
CA GLY A 238 -1.87 12.00 -3.70
C GLY A 238 -0.81 12.48 -4.68
N TYR A 239 -0.42 11.62 -5.61
CA TYR A 239 0.49 11.98 -6.68
C TYR A 239 0.32 11.07 -7.89
N PHE A 240 0.88 11.48 -9.02
CA PHE A 240 1.30 10.53 -10.06
C PHE A 240 2.74 10.80 -10.48
N SER A 241 3.41 9.80 -11.03
CA SER A 241 4.74 9.94 -11.64
C SER A 241 4.68 9.67 -13.14
N LYS A 242 5.54 10.35 -13.88
CA LYS A 242 5.70 10.22 -15.33
C LYS A 242 7.17 10.04 -15.67
N GLU A 243 7.47 9.12 -16.57
CA GLU A 243 8.82 8.99 -17.14
C GLU A 243 9.13 10.21 -18.00
N LYS A 244 10.34 10.77 -17.87
CA LYS A 244 10.80 11.88 -18.71
C LYS A 244 10.83 11.47 -20.18
N GLU A 245 11.29 10.26 -20.43
CA GLU A 245 11.30 9.62 -21.73
C GLU A 245 10.61 8.27 -21.58
N SER A 246 9.41 8.13 -22.14
CA SER A 246 8.67 6.87 -22.13
C SER A 246 8.62 6.29 -23.55
N PRO A 247 9.34 5.18 -23.84
CA PRO A 247 9.34 4.56 -25.17
C PRO A 247 7.93 4.18 -25.66
N ASP A 248 7.07 3.77 -24.72
CA ASP A 248 5.69 3.36 -24.99
C ASP A 248 4.69 4.53 -24.97
N GLY A 249 5.16 5.75 -24.71
CA GLY A 249 4.31 6.94 -24.65
C GLY A 249 3.38 6.98 -23.43
N ASN A 250 3.72 6.28 -22.34
CA ASN A 250 2.90 6.28 -21.13
C ASN A 250 2.87 7.68 -20.50
N ASN A 251 1.67 8.21 -20.27
CA ASN A 251 1.47 9.48 -19.57
C ASN A 251 1.53 9.35 -18.04
N VAL A 252 1.35 8.12 -17.52
CA VAL A 252 1.38 7.79 -16.09
C VAL A 252 2.15 6.49 -15.89
N ALA A 253 3.13 6.51 -14.97
CA ALA A 253 3.85 5.32 -14.51
C ALA A 253 3.25 4.77 -13.20
N CYS A 254 2.97 5.64 -12.22
CA CYS A 254 2.29 5.29 -10.98
C CYS A 254 1.33 6.41 -10.59
N ILE A 255 0.20 6.06 -10.00
CA ILE A 255 -0.77 7.01 -9.46
C ILE A 255 -1.28 6.51 -8.11
N LEU A 256 -1.40 7.41 -7.13
CA LEU A 256 -1.86 7.08 -5.80
C LEU A 256 -2.64 8.25 -5.20
N THR A 257 -3.78 7.94 -4.60
CA THR A 257 -4.44 8.81 -3.59
C THR A 257 -4.25 8.16 -2.23
N LEU A 258 -3.72 8.90 -1.26
CA LEU A 258 -3.49 8.37 0.10
C LEU A 258 -4.82 7.91 0.72
N PRO A 259 -4.84 6.81 1.50
CA PRO A 259 -6.08 6.17 1.96
C PRO A 259 -7.13 7.11 2.59
N PRO A 260 -6.78 8.07 3.47
CA PRO A 260 -7.77 8.97 4.07
C PRO A 260 -8.53 9.83 3.06
N TYR A 261 -7.95 10.07 1.88
CA TYR A 261 -8.50 10.94 0.84
C TYR A 261 -9.14 10.16 -0.32
N GLN A 262 -9.14 8.83 -0.27
CA GLN A 262 -9.78 8.02 -1.31
C GLN A 262 -11.30 8.25 -1.35
N ARG A 263 -11.90 8.00 -2.52
CA ARG A 263 -13.35 8.18 -2.79
C ARG A 263 -13.88 9.61 -2.64
N ARG A 264 -13.00 10.62 -2.64
CA ARG A 264 -13.34 12.05 -2.58
C ARG A 264 -13.16 12.80 -3.91
N GLY A 265 -12.87 12.09 -4.99
CA GLY A 265 -12.70 12.67 -6.33
C GLY A 265 -11.26 13.00 -6.73
N TYR A 266 -10.29 12.97 -5.80
CA TYR A 266 -8.88 13.28 -6.08
C TYR A 266 -8.25 12.35 -7.12
N GLY A 267 -8.55 11.05 -7.09
CA GLY A 267 -8.07 10.13 -8.12
C GLY A 267 -8.53 10.52 -9.53
N LYS A 268 -9.80 10.95 -9.67
CA LYS A 268 -10.32 11.45 -10.95
C LYS A 268 -9.63 12.75 -11.38
N PHE A 269 -9.35 13.63 -10.44
CA PHE A 269 -8.59 14.85 -10.71
C PHE A 269 -7.17 14.53 -11.21
N LEU A 270 -6.44 13.64 -10.54
CA LEU A 270 -5.09 13.23 -10.94
C LEU A 270 -5.07 12.60 -12.34
N ILE A 271 -6.04 11.74 -12.67
CA ILE A 271 -6.18 11.16 -14.01
C ILE A 271 -6.38 12.26 -15.05
N ALA A 272 -7.36 13.15 -14.83
CA ALA A 272 -7.65 14.24 -15.77
C ALA A 272 -6.48 15.23 -15.93
N PHE A 273 -5.64 15.38 -14.89
CA PHE A 273 -4.45 16.24 -14.95
C PHE A 273 -3.29 15.58 -15.73
N SER A 274 -3.28 14.25 -15.84
CA SER A 274 -2.24 13.49 -16.55
C SER A 274 -2.49 13.32 -18.05
N GLU A 275 -3.70 13.65 -18.52
CA GLU A 275 -4.11 13.61 -19.94
C GLU A 275 -3.58 14.80 -20.75
#